data_AF-A0A832SLL1-F1
#
_entry.id   AF-A0A832SLL1-F1
#
_cell.length_a   1.000
_cell.length_b   1.000
_cell.length_c   1.000
_cell.angle_alpha   90.00
_cell.angle_beta   90.00
_cell.angle_gamma   90.00
#
_symmetry.space_group_name_H-M   'P 1'
#
loop_
_entity.id
_entity.type
_entity.pdbx_description
1 polymer ?
#
loop_
_entity_poly.entity_id
_entity_poly.type
_entity_poly.pdbx_seq_one_letter_code
_entity_poly.pdbx_strand_id
1 'polypeptide(L)' 'MTTVNIETNHGNISLNLFPELAPETVRNFEKLVRDGFYNGTLFHRVIPGFMIQ' A
#
# COMPACT_ATOMS: atom_id res chain seq x y z
N MET A 1 12.38 8.84 3.63
CA MET A 1 11.87 7.46 3.75
C MET A 1 10.60 7.49 4.58
N THR A 2 9.47 7.13 3.97
CA THR A 2 8.20 6.91 4.67
C THR A 2 7.96 5.41 4.76
N THR A 3 7.57 4.91 5.92
CA THR A 3 7.19 3.50 6.11
C THR A 3 5.68 3.40 6.33
N VAL A 4 5.03 2.44 5.68
CA VAL A 4 3.59 2.16 5.81
C VAL A 4 3.38 0.67 6.09
N ASN A 5 2.45 0.36 7.00
CA ASN A 5 2.03 -1.02 7.26
C ASN A 5 0.62 -1.24 6.72
N ILE A 6 0.47 -2.28 5.90
CA ILE A 6 -0.84 -2.78 5.47
C ILE A 6 -1.18 -3.95 6.40
N GLU A 7 -2.20 -3.75 7.23
CA GLU A 7 -2.75 -4.79 8.09
C GLU A 7 -3.81 -5.58 7.30
N THR A 8 -3.61 -6.89 7.20
CA THR A 8 -4.56 -7.79 6.53
C THR A 8 -5.00 -8.89 7.48
N ASN A 9 -6.08 -9.58 7.14
CA ASN A 9 -6.53 -10.78 7.85
C ASN A 9 -5.56 -11.98 7.73
N HIS A 10 -4.51 -11.87 6.91
CA HIS A 10 -3.45 -12.87 6.74
C HIS A 10 -2.08 -12.41 7.28
N GLY A 11 -2.02 -11.27 7.97
CA GLY A 11 -0.81 -10.71 8.54
C GLY A 11 -0.44 -9.33 7.98
N ASN A 12 0.66 -8.78 8.47
CA ASN A 12 1.07 -7.41 8.17
C ASN A 12 2.11 -7.38 7.05
N ILE A 13 1.99 -6.40 6.16
CA ILE A 13 2.94 -6.13 5.08
C ILE A 13 3.53 -4.73 5.31
N SER A 14 4.85 -4.65 5.53
CA SER A 14 5.56 -3.38 5.70
C SER A 14 6.17 -2.91 4.38
N LEU A 15 5.92 -1.66 4.03
CA LEU A 15 6.38 -1.02 2.80
C LEU A 15 7.28 0.17 3.11
N ASN A 16 8.39 0.29 2.38
CA ASN A 16 9.20 1.50 2.34
C ASN A 16 8.87 2.26 1.06
N LEU A 17 8.52 3.53 1.22
CA LEU A 17 8.21 4.45 0.13
C LEU A 17 9.42 5.36 -0.12
N PHE A 18 9.66 5.64 -1.40
CA PHE A 18 10.80 6.42 -1.91
C PHE A 18 10.30 7.73 -2.53
N PRO A 19 9.91 8.74 -1.73
CA PRO A 19 9.39 10.01 -2.23
C PRO A 19 10.41 10.77 -3.08
N GLU A 20 11.70 10.57 -2.85
CA GLU A 20 12.77 11.12 -3.70
C GLU A 20 12.75 10.60 -5.15
N LEU A 21 12.20 9.40 -5.40
CA LEU A 21 12.10 8.82 -6.75
C LEU A 21 10.71 9.04 -7.37
N ALA A 22 9.64 9.01 -6.57
CA ALA A 22 8.26 9.09 -7.05
C ALA A 22 7.40 10.00 -6.14
N PRO A 23 7.68 11.31 -6.09
CA PRO A 23 7.10 12.21 -5.07
C PRO A 23 5.57 12.29 -5.15
N GLU A 24 5.03 12.39 -6.36
CA GLU A 24 3.58 12.56 -6.56
C GLU A 24 2.81 11.29 -6.19
N THR A 25 3.35 10.12 -6.55
CA THR A 25 2.75 8.82 -6.22
C THR A 25 2.73 8.59 -4.73
N VAL A 26 3.86 8.85 -4.06
CA VAL A 26 3.98 8.71 -2.60
C VAL A 26 3.03 9.68 -1.90
N ARG A 27 2.98 10.96 -2.32
CA ARG A 27 2.05 11.94 -1.75
C ARG A 27 0.59 11.51 -1.88
N ASN A 28 0.17 11.05 -3.06
CA ASN A 28 -1.20 10.61 -3.27
C ASN A 28 -1.54 9.36 -2.42
N PHE A 29 -0.64 8.38 -2.38
CA PHE A 29 -0.82 7.18 -1.58
C PHE A 29 -0.91 7.50 -0.08
N GLU A 30 0.02 8.31 0.45
CA GLU A 30 0.01 8.74 1.86
C GLU A 30 -1.27 9.48 2.23
N LYS A 31 -1.78 10.35 1.34
CA LYS A 31 -3.05 11.04 1.55
C LYS A 31 -4.19 10.03 1.71
N LEU A 32 -4.34 9.10 0.77
CA LEU A 32 -5.39 8.08 0.81
C LEU A 32 -5.30 7.17 2.04
N VAL A 33 -4.07 6.84 2.48
CA VAL A 33 -3.85 6.10 3.73
C VAL A 33 -4.35 6.88 4.94
N ARG A 34 -4.00 8.17 5.06
CA ARG A 34 -4.44 9.03 6.18
C ARG A 34 -5.95 9.25 6.20
N ASP A 35 -6.57 9.31 5.03
CA ASP A 35 -8.02 9.43 4.88
C ASP A 35 -8.76 8.11 5.16
N GLY A 36 -8.04 7.01 5.43
CA GLY A 36 -8.61 5.69 5.70
C GLY A 36 -9.21 5.00 4.48
N PHE A 37 -8.90 5.47 3.27
CA PHE A 37 -9.53 5.04 2.02
C PHE A 37 -9.37 3.54 1.75
N TYR A 38 -8.22 2.95 2.12
CA TYR A 38 -7.93 1.54 1.88
C TYR A 38 -8.52 0.60 2.95
N ASN A 39 -9.15 1.12 4.00
CA ASN A 39 -9.69 0.27 5.05
C ASN A 39 -10.85 -0.57 4.52
N GLY A 40 -10.76 -1.89 4.70
CA GLY A 40 -11.77 -2.84 4.23
C GLY A 40 -11.75 -3.14 2.72
N THR A 41 -10.78 -2.62 1.97
CA THR A 41 -10.58 -3.04 0.58
C THR A 41 -9.96 -4.43 0.51
N LEU A 42 -10.10 -5.08 -0.65
CA LEU A 42 -9.61 -6.44 -0.90
C LEU A 42 -8.52 -6.42 -1.96
N PHE A 43 -7.55 -7.33 -1.82
CA PHE A 43 -6.74 -7.80 -2.96
C PHE A 43 -7.62 -8.72 -3.81
N HIS A 44 -8.37 -8.14 -4.74
CA HIS A 44 -9.37 -8.84 -5.54
C HIS A 44 -8.76 -9.68 -6.68
N ARG A 45 -7.48 -9.48 -6.99
CA ARG A 45 -6.79 -10.21 -8.06
C ARG A 45 -5.48 -10.81 -7.55
N VAL A 46 -5.40 -12.15 -7.57
CA VAL A 46 -4.23 -12.92 -7.15
C VAL A 46 -3.81 -13.85 -8.28
N ILE A 47 -2.59 -13.70 -8.78
CA ILE A 47 -2.04 -14.56 -9.83
C ILE A 47 -0.76 -15.23 -9.33
N PRO A 48 -0.78 -16.57 -9.15
CA PRO A 48 0.40 -17.32 -8.70
C PRO A 48 1.61 -17.08 -9.62
N GLY A 49 2.77 -16.84 -9.01
CA GLY A 49 4.01 -16.57 -9.74
C GLY A 49 4.10 -15.18 -10.39
N PHE A 50 3.13 -14.30 -10.16
CA PHE A 50 3.13 -12.95 -10.74
C PHE A 50 2.90 -11.84 -9.71
N MET A 51 1.66 -11.60 -9.29
CA MET A 51 1.34 -10.47 -8.40
C MET A 51 0.00 -10.63 -7.67
N ILE A 52 -0.23 -9.71 -6.72
CA ILE A 52 -1.52 -9.43 -6.09
C ILE A 52 -1.90 -7.96 -6.34
N GLN A 53 -3.20 -7.70 -6.48
CA GLN A 53 -3.78 -6.37 -6.71
C GLN A 53 -5.16 -6.25 -6.06
#